data_AF-I0WWV7-F1
#
_entry.id   AF-I0WWV7-F1
#
_cell.length_a   1.000
_cell.length_b   1.000
_cell.length_c   1.000
_cell.angle_alpha   90.00
_cell.angle_beta   90.00
_cell.angle_gamma   90.00
#
_symmetry.space_group_name_H-M   'P 1'
#
loop_
_entity.id
_entity.type
_entity.pdbx_description
1 polymer ?
#
loop_
_entity_poly.entity_id
_entity_poly.type
_entity_poly.pdbx_seq_one_letter_code
_entity_poly.pdbx_strand_id
1 'polypeptide(L)'
;MGNKEARTEIAAIKVAAPNIALKIVDRAIQVHGGAGVTDDFPLAMMYAHLRTLRLADGPDEVHKMSIARRELRKYRTKTENNQHGGNK
;
A
#
# COMPACT_ATOMS: atom_id res chain seq x y z
N MET A 1 -2.78 -5.82 22.40
CA MET A 1 -3.13 -5.66 20.96
C MET A 1 -2.47 -6.79 20.20
N GLY A 2 -3.26 -7.66 19.57
CA GLY A 2 -2.75 -8.88 18.94
C GLY A 2 -2.46 -8.69 17.46
N ASN A 3 -1.43 -9.36 16.94
CA ASN A 3 -1.05 -9.36 15.51
C ASN A 3 -2.25 -9.56 14.54
N LYS A 4 -3.35 -10.19 15.00
CA LYS A 4 -4.59 -10.36 14.22
C LYS A 4 -5.33 -9.06 13.91
N GLU A 5 -5.35 -8.10 14.83
CA GLU A 5 -6.07 -6.83 14.66
C GLU A 5 -5.33 -5.90 13.70
N ALA A 6 -3.99 -5.83 13.81
CA ALA A 6 -3.15 -4.95 13.01
C ALA A 6 -2.88 -5.44 11.56
N ARG A 7 -3.41 -6.62 11.17
CA ARG A 7 -3.03 -7.22 9.87
C ARG A 7 -3.47 -6.38 8.68
N THR A 8 -4.52 -5.57 8.81
CA THR A 8 -4.99 -4.74 7.70
C THR A 8 -4.11 -3.51 7.56
N GLU A 9 -3.73 -2.88 8.66
CA GLU A 9 -2.83 -1.74 8.73
C GLU A 9 -1.44 -2.12 8.22
N ILE A 10 -0.92 -3.30 8.60
CA ILE A 10 0.36 -3.84 8.11
C ILE A 10 0.33 -4.05 6.58
N ALA A 11 -0.76 -4.62 6.05
CA ALA A 11 -0.90 -4.77 4.60
C ALA A 11 -1.03 -3.41 3.91
N ALA A 12 -1.70 -2.44 4.53
CA ALA A 12 -1.89 -1.11 3.99
C ALA A 12 -0.56 -0.34 3.91
N ILE A 13 0.27 -0.36 4.96
CA ILE A 13 1.56 0.34 4.95
C ILE A 13 2.53 -0.26 3.94
N LYS A 14 2.51 -1.58 3.74
CA LYS A 14 3.30 -2.28 2.71
C LYS A 14 3.02 -1.73 1.30
N VAL A 15 1.79 -1.31 1.02
CA VAL A 15 1.41 -0.68 -0.25
C VAL A 15 1.70 0.82 -0.22
N ALA A 16 1.30 1.52 0.84
CA ALA A 16 1.35 2.98 0.89
C ALA A 16 2.78 3.53 0.92
N ALA A 17 3.66 2.94 1.73
CA ALA A 17 5.01 3.48 1.94
C ALA A 17 5.88 3.46 0.67
N PRO A 18 6.01 2.34 -0.08
CA PRO A 18 6.80 2.35 -1.32
C PRO A 18 6.21 3.27 -2.39
N ASN A 19 4.88 3.39 -2.47
CA ASN A 19 4.21 4.28 -3.43
C ASN A 19 4.48 5.77 -3.13
N ILE A 20 4.49 6.17 -1.87
CA ILE A 20 4.83 7.54 -1.47
C ILE A 20 6.32 7.80 -1.70
N ALA A 21 7.19 6.87 -1.29
CA ALA A 21 8.62 6.99 -1.47
C ALA A 21 9.01 7.11 -2.96
N LEU A 22 8.38 6.32 -3.86
CA LEU A 22 8.60 6.45 -5.31
C LEU A 22 8.27 7.85 -5.80
N LYS A 23 7.14 8.43 -5.39
CA LYS A 23 6.76 9.79 -5.79
C LYS A 23 7.76 10.84 -5.30
N ILE A 24 8.33 10.66 -4.11
CA ILE A 24 9.34 11.57 -3.55
C ILE A 24 10.64 11.46 -4.36
N VAL A 25 11.11 10.23 -4.61
CA VAL A 25 12.34 10.00 -5.38
C VAL A 25 12.19 10.48 -6.82
N ASP A 26 11.05 10.23 -7.46
CA ASP A 26 10.74 10.71 -8.81
C ASP A 26 10.80 12.25 -8.90
N ARG A 27 10.20 12.94 -7.92
CA ARG A 27 10.32 14.40 -7.83
C ARG A 27 11.76 14.86 -7.61
N ALA A 28 12.55 14.13 -6.83
CA ALA A 28 13.96 14.45 -6.64
C ALA A 28 14.76 14.27 -7.94
N ILE A 29 14.50 13.20 -8.71
CA ILE A 29 15.09 12.99 -10.05
C ILE A 29 14.76 14.19 -10.94
N GLN A 30 13.49 14.61 -10.96
CA GLN A 30 13.05 15.72 -11.80
C GLN A 30 13.76 17.05 -11.46
N VAL A 31 14.08 17.31 -10.19
CA VAL A 31 14.82 18.50 -9.74
C VAL A 31 16.29 18.45 -10.17
N HIS A 32 16.91 17.27 -10.18
CA HIS A 32 18.31 17.08 -10.58
C HIS A 32 18.51 16.96 -12.10
N GLY A 33 17.42 16.90 -12.87
CA GLY A 33 17.47 16.78 -14.33
C GLY A 33 18.21 15.51 -14.77
N GLY A 34 19.05 15.63 -15.80
CA GLY A 34 19.81 14.49 -16.34
C GLY A 34 20.72 13.82 -15.30
N ALA A 35 21.26 14.58 -14.34
CA ALA A 35 22.10 14.02 -13.28
C ALA A 35 21.28 13.15 -12.29
N GLY A 36 19.96 13.36 -12.18
CA GLY A 36 19.10 12.54 -11.33
C GLY A 36 19.00 11.07 -11.77
N VAL A 37 19.43 10.76 -13.00
CA VAL A 37 19.44 9.40 -13.57
C VAL A 37 20.85 8.86 -13.84
N THR A 38 21.90 9.56 -13.37
CA THR A 38 23.29 9.07 -13.40
C THR A 38 23.69 8.49 -12.05
N ASP A 39 24.92 7.98 -11.94
CA ASP A 39 25.50 7.52 -10.68
C ASP A 39 26.02 8.67 -9.79
N ASP A 40 25.87 9.93 -10.23
CA ASP A 40 26.26 11.11 -9.43
C ASP A 40 25.36 11.27 -8.19
N PHE A 41 24.12 10.75 -8.26
CA PHE A 41 23.16 10.74 -7.17
C PHE A 41 22.59 9.34 -6.99
N PRO A 42 22.24 8.92 -5.75
CA PRO A 42 21.69 7.58 -5.50
C PRO A 42 20.25 7.40 -6.03
N LEU A 43 19.67 8.41 -6.69
CA LEU A 43 18.26 8.50 -6.99
C LEU A 43 17.77 7.42 -7.96
N ALA A 44 18.54 7.10 -9.00
CA ALA A 44 18.21 6.06 -9.97
C ALA A 44 18.11 4.67 -9.30
N MET A 45 19.10 4.33 -8.46
CA MET A 45 19.12 3.08 -7.69
C MET A 45 17.96 3.02 -6.69
N MET A 46 17.71 4.12 -5.97
CA MET A 46 16.58 4.20 -5.04
C MET A 46 15.24 4.00 -5.74
N TYR A 47 15.03 4.60 -6.92
CA TYR A 47 13.82 4.43 -7.70
C TYR A 47 13.61 2.97 -8.11
N ALA A 48 14.66 2.33 -8.61
CA ALA A 48 14.63 0.91 -8.97
C ALA A 48 14.31 0.02 -7.76
N HIS A 49 14.96 0.23 -6.62
CA HIS A 49 14.72 -0.54 -5.40
C HIS A 49 13.31 -0.34 -4.84
N LEU A 50 12.79 0.88 -4.82
CA LEU A 50 11.41 1.11 -4.37
C LEU A 50 10.40 0.45 -5.31
N ARG A 51 10.70 0.39 -6.62
CA ARG A 51 9.85 -0.32 -7.59
C ARG A 51 9.81 -1.82 -7.33
N THR A 52 10.91 -2.45 -6.90
CA THR A 52 10.93 -3.88 -6.56
C THR A 52 10.18 -4.16 -5.26
N LEU A 53 10.20 -3.24 -4.28
CA LEU A 53 9.45 -3.39 -3.02
C LEU A 53 7.93 -3.46 -3.20
N ARG A 54 7.39 -2.93 -4.31
CA ARG A 54 5.97 -3.07 -4.70
C ARG A 54 5.60 -4.46 -5.23
N LEU A 55 6.59 -5.33 -5.42
CA LEU A 55 6.43 -6.72 -5.87
C LEU A 55 6.80 -7.71 -4.76
N ALA A 56 7.78 -7.35 -3.93
CA ALA A 56 8.24 -8.18 -2.82
C ALA A 56 7.10 -8.55 -1.86
N ASP A 57 7.07 -9.81 -1.41
CA ASP A 57 6.05 -10.37 -0.50
C ASP A 57 4.60 -10.27 -1.02
N GLY A 58 4.45 -10.16 -2.35
CA GLY A 58 3.17 -10.03 -3.03
C GLY A 58 3.02 -8.67 -3.70
N PRO A 59 2.55 -8.61 -4.96
CA PRO A 59 2.23 -7.35 -5.63
C PRO A 59 1.23 -6.49 -4.85
N ASP A 60 1.30 -5.18 -5.02
CA ASP A 60 0.37 -4.21 -4.44
C ASP A 60 -1.10 -4.63 -4.57
N GLU A 61 -1.49 -5.20 -5.72
CA GLU A 61 -2.85 -5.63 -6.03
C GLU A 61 -3.32 -6.77 -5.11
N VAL A 62 -2.42 -7.69 -4.74
CA VAL A 62 -2.73 -8.79 -3.82
C VAL A 62 -2.99 -8.26 -2.42
N HIS A 63 -2.16 -7.31 -1.96
CA HIS A 63 -2.35 -6.65 -0.66
C HIS A 63 -3.62 -5.82 -0.63
N LYS A 64 -3.88 -5.01 -1.68
CA LYS A 64 -5.13 -4.23 -1.83
C LYS A 64 -6.36 -5.12 -1.82
N MET A 65 -6.34 -6.26 -2.52
CA MET A 65 -7.45 -7.22 -2.50
C MET A 65 -7.69 -7.78 -1.08
N SER A 66 -6.62 -8.17 -0.38
CA SER A 66 -6.71 -8.68 0.99
C SER A 66 -7.30 -7.65 1.96
N ILE A 67 -6.84 -6.39 1.86
CA ILE A 67 -7.39 -5.25 2.61
C ILE A 67 -8.87 -5.06 2.28
N ALA A 68 -9.22 -4.98 0.99
CA ALA A 68 -10.60 -4.77 0.54
C ALA A 68 -11.55 -5.86 1.06
N ARG A 69 -11.15 -7.14 0.97
CA ARG A 69 -11.95 -8.25 1.52
C ARG A 69 -12.21 -8.11 3.02
N ARG A 70 -11.21 -7.68 3.79
CA ARG A 70 -11.35 -7.50 5.24
C ARG A 70 -12.21 -6.29 5.58
N GLU A 71 -12.01 -5.17 4.90
CA GLU A 71 -12.81 -3.97 5.11
C GLU A 71 -14.28 -4.19 4.74
N LEU A 72 -14.56 -4.76 3.56
CA LEU A 72 -15.93 -5.03 3.12
C LEU A 72 -16.67 -6.03 4.03
N ARG A 73 -15.96 -7.00 4.63
CA ARG A 73 -16.57 -7.95 5.57
C ARG A 73 -17.20 -7.25 6.78
N LYS A 74 -16.60 -6.15 7.26
CA LYS A 74 -17.13 -5.37 8.40
C LYS A 74 -18.51 -4.76 8.09
N TYR A 75 -18.75 -4.42 6.83
CA TYR A 75 -20.01 -3.81 6.39
C TYR A 75 -21.06 -4.85 6.03
N ARG A 76 -20.66 -5.99 5.43
CA ARG A 76 -21.59 -7.07 5.09
C ARG A 76 -22.29 -7.65 6.33
N THR A 77 -21.54 -7.90 7.41
CA THR A 77 -22.12 -8.37 8.69
C THR A 77 -23.04 -7.33 9.33
N LYS A 78 -22.75 -6.04 9.15
CA LYS A 78 -23.58 -4.95 9.69
C LYS A 78 -24.93 -4.84 8.96
N THR A 79 -24.94 -5.03 7.64
CA THR A 79 -26.17 -5.05 6.84
C THR A 79 -27.05 -6.26 7.18
N GLU A 80 -26.46 -7.45 7.33
CA GLU A 80 -27.19 -8.68 7.71
C GLU A 80 -27.81 -8.54 9.11
N ASN A 81 -27.08 -7.98 10.09
CA ASN A 81 -27.61 -7.77 11.46
C ASN A 81 -28.72 -6.70 11.52
N ASN A 82 -28.64 -5.64 10.70
CA ASN A 82 -29.69 -4.62 10.63
C ASN A 82 -30.98 -5.13 9.96
N GLN A 83 -30.89 -6.05 8.99
CA GLN A 83 -32.05 -6.64 8.32
C GLN A 83 -32.86 -7.60 9.22
N HIS A 84 -32.22 -8.24 10.20
CA HIS A 84 -32.89 -9.13 11.15
C HIS A 84 -33.42 -8.41 12.41
N GLY A 85 -33.09 -7.12 12.60
CA GLY A 85 -33.59 -6.30 13.72
C GLY A 85 -34.88 -5.52 13.41
N GLY A 86 -35.38 -5.56 12.16
CA GLY A 86 -36.53 -4.78 11.69
C GLY A 86 -37.89 -5.48 11.74
N ASN A 87 -37.94 -6.76 12.15
CA ASN A 87 -39.20 -7.49 12.41
C ASN A 87 -39.37 -7.70 13.91
N LYS A 88 -39.76 -6.65 14.62
CA LYS A 88 -40.50 -6.74 15.88
C LYS A 88 -41.61 -5.71 15.87
#